data_AF-A0A7W6RAP3-F1
#
_entry.id   AF-A0A7W6RAP3-F1
#
_cell.length_a   1.000
_cell.length_b   1.000
_cell.length_c   1.000
_cell.angle_alpha   90.00
_cell.angle_beta   90.00
_cell.angle_gamma   90.00
#
_symmetry.space_group_name_H-M   'P 1'
#
loop_
_entity.id
_entity.type
_entity.pdbx_description
1 polymer ?
#
loop_
_entity_poly.entity_id
_entity_poly.type
_entity_poly.pdbx_seq_one_letter_code
_entity_poly.pdbx_strand_id
1 'polypeptide(L)' 'MTVPQNISLLILPAYAPELNPVENVWQYLRQNVLAHRVFDGYDQIVDACCDAWNAFVNKPEVVPSITRRQWASVNV' A
#
# COMPACT_ATOMS: atom_id res chain seq x y z
N MET A 1 -10.42 -23.25 2.44
CA MET A 1 -10.72 -21.92 1.90
C MET A 1 -10.60 -22.02 0.39
N THR A 2 -11.65 -21.71 -0.37
CA THR A 2 -11.69 -21.92 -1.83
C THR A 2 -11.54 -20.59 -2.54
N VAL A 3 -10.59 -20.47 -3.47
CA VAL A 3 -10.38 -19.24 -4.25
C VAL A 3 -11.45 -19.17 -5.35
N PRO A 4 -12.16 -18.04 -5.53
CA PRO A 4 -13.10 -17.84 -6.63
C PRO A 4 -12.43 -18.00 -8.01
N GLN A 5 -13.17 -18.51 -9.01
CA GLN A 5 -12.63 -18.73 -10.36
C GLN A 5 -12.14 -17.46 -11.07
N ASN A 6 -12.61 -16.28 -10.65
CA ASN A 6 -12.25 -14.99 -11.21
C ASN A 6 -11.09 -14.30 -10.46
N ILE A 7 -10.42 -14.99 -9.53
CA ILE A 7 -9.29 -14.45 -8.77
C ILE A 7 -8.06 -15.33 -8.99
N SER A 8 -7.02 -14.74 -9.58
CA SER A 8 -5.70 -15.36 -9.67
C SER A 8 -4.84 -14.90 -8.50
N LEU A 9 -4.20 -15.84 -7.80
CA LEU A 9 -3.26 -15.52 -6.74
C LEU A 9 -1.86 -15.32 -7.32
N LEU A 10 -1.22 -14.20 -6.98
CA LEU A 10 0.18 -13.96 -7.25
C LEU A 10 1.01 -14.34 -6.02
N ILE A 11 1.83 -15.38 -6.14
CA ILE A 11 2.72 -15.80 -5.06
C ILE A 11 3.97 -14.91 -5.07
N LEU A 12 4.27 -14.31 -3.92
CA LEU A 12 5.49 -13.56 -3.71
C LEU A 12 6.53 -14.44 -3.00
N PRO A 13 7.82 -14.32 -3.34
CA PRO A 13 8.86 -15.05 -2.63
C PRO A 13 8.99 -14.54 -1.19
N ALA A 14 9.33 -15.45 -0.29
CA ALA A 14 9.54 -15.09 1.12
C ALA A 14 10.71 -14.11 1.25
N TYR A 15 10.63 -13.22 2.25
CA TYR A 15 11.66 -12.24 2.59
C TYR A 15 12.03 -11.24 1.47
N ALA A 16 11.13 -11.03 0.50
CA ALA A 16 11.32 -10.08 -0.61
C ALA A 16 10.27 -8.95 -0.56
N PRO A 17 10.27 -8.10 0.48
CA PRO A 17 9.31 -6.99 0.61
C PRO A 17 9.37 -6.00 -0.55
N GLU A 18 10.53 -5.85 -1.20
CA GLU A 18 10.73 -4.99 -2.36
C GLU A 18 9.90 -5.40 -3.59
N LEU A 19 9.45 -6.66 -3.63
CA LEU A 19 8.57 -7.19 -4.67
C LEU A 19 7.09 -6.98 -4.36
N ASN A 20 6.74 -6.68 -3.10
CA ASN A 20 5.37 -6.43 -2.71
C ASN A 20 5.01 -4.95 -2.92
N PRO A 21 4.14 -4.61 -3.89
CA PRO A 21 3.82 -3.22 -4.20
C PRO A 21 3.20 -2.46 -3.00
N VAL A 22 2.56 -3.16 -2.06
CA VAL A 22 1.95 -2.54 -0.88
C VAL A 22 2.99 -1.85 0.01
N GLU A 23 4.23 -2.34 0.04
CA GLU A 23 5.30 -1.73 0.85
C GLU A 23 5.62 -0.31 0.37
N ASN A 24 5.50 -0.03 -0.93
CA ASN A 24 5.66 1.32 -1.47
C ASN A 24 4.52 2.24 -1.02
N VAL A 25 3.30 1.72 -0.91
CA VAL A 25 2.15 2.48 -0.39
C VAL A 25 2.38 2.84 1.07
N TRP A 26 2.81 1.88 1.89
CA TRP A 26 3.14 2.14 3.30
C TRP A 26 4.28 3.14 3.45
N GLN A 27 5.32 3.00 2.64
CA GLN A 27 6.42 3.95 2.60
C GLN A 27 5.94 5.37 2.24
N TYR A 28 5.07 5.51 1.23
CA TYR A 28 4.51 6.79 0.83
C TYR A 28 3.71 7.45 1.97
N LEU A 29 2.79 6.71 2.59
CA LEU A 29 1.97 7.21 3.70
C LEU A 29 2.83 7.64 4.88
N ARG A 30 3.83 6.82 5.22
CA ARG A 30 4.78 7.12 6.29
C ARG A 30 5.59 8.38 5.99
N GLN A 31 6.18 8.49 4.81
CA GLN A 31 7.07 9.62 4.47
C GLN A 31 6.33 10.95 4.31
N ASN A 32 5.08 10.93 3.82
CA ASN A 32 4.37 12.15 3.46
C ASN A 32 3.39 12.63 4.53
N VAL A 33 2.81 11.72 5.32
CA VAL A 33 1.73 12.06 6.25
C VAL A 33 2.07 11.69 7.68
N LEU A 34 2.53 10.47 7.93
CA LEU A 34 2.59 9.91 9.29
C LEU A 34 3.95 10.09 10.00
N ALA A 35 4.99 10.53 9.30
CA ALA A 35 6.32 10.72 9.89
C ALA A 35 6.34 11.84 10.94
N HIS A 36 7.21 11.67 11.95
CA HIS A 36 7.53 12.67 12.98
C HIS A 36 6.34 13.16 13.81
N ARG A 37 5.27 12.36 13.94
CA ARG A 37 4.13 12.64 14.82
C ARG A 37 4.29 11.90 16.16
N VAL A 38 3.86 12.56 17.23
CA VAL A 38 3.66 11.96 18.55
C VAL A 38 2.15 11.87 18.76
N PHE A 39 1.69 10.72 19.23
CA PHE A 39 0.27 10.44 19.44
C PHE A 39 0.02 10.21 20.92
N ASP A 40 -1.04 10.79 21.46
CA ASP A 40 -1.39 10.66 22.88
C ASP A 40 -2.03 9.31 23.21
N GLY A 41 -2.52 8.60 22.19
CA GLY A 41 -3.21 7.33 22.37
C GLY A 41 -3.56 6.64 21.05
N TYR A 42 -4.16 5.46 21.18
CA TYR A 42 -4.52 4.60 20.05
C TYR A 42 -5.46 5.29 19.05
N ASP A 43 -6.49 5.97 19.54
CA ASP A 43 -7.51 6.57 18.66
C ASP A 43 -6.89 7.63 17.73
N GLN A 44 -5.97 8.46 18.23
CA GLN A 44 -5.26 9.43 17.39
C GLN A 44 -4.40 8.76 16.30
N ILE A 45 -3.85 7.57 16.55
CA ILE A 45 -3.10 6.81 15.54
C ILE A 45 -4.06 6.34 14.45
N VAL A 46 -5.21 5.81 14.84
CA VAL A 46 -6.23 5.32 13.90
C VAL A 46 -6.75 6.48 13.04
N ASP A 47 -7.11 7.60 13.66
CA ASP A 47 -7.60 8.79 12.96
C ASP A 47 -6.57 9.32 11.97
N ALA A 48 -5.30 9.44 12.38
CA ALA A 48 -4.23 9.89 11.48
C ALA A 48 -4.01 8.92 10.31
N CYS A 49 -4.13 7.61 10.53
CA CYS A 49 -4.05 6.61 9.46
C CYS A 49 -5.23 6.74 8.49
N CYS A 50 -6.44 6.92 9.00
CA CYS A 50 -7.65 7.13 8.19
C CYS A 50 -7.53 8.40 7.33
N ASP A 51 -7.09 9.50 7.92
CA ASP A 51 -6.88 10.76 7.19
C ASP A 51 -5.82 10.61 6.10
N ALA A 52 -4.69 9.97 6.41
CA ALA A 52 -3.62 9.70 5.45
C ALA A 52 -4.13 8.85 4.29
N TRP A 53 -4.89 7.80 4.59
CA TRP A 53 -5.47 6.92 3.60
C TRP A 53 -6.47 7.64 2.70
N ASN A 54 -7.40 8.39 3.28
CA ASN A 54 -8.40 9.16 2.52
C ASN A 54 -7.73 10.21 1.63
N ALA A 55 -6.70 10.90 2.12
CA ALA A 55 -5.92 11.83 1.31
C ALA A 55 -5.19 11.13 0.14
N PHE A 56 -4.70 9.91 0.36
CA PHE A 56 -4.05 9.09 -0.67
C PHE A 56 -5.05 8.60 -1.73
N VAL A 57 -6.22 8.11 -1.33
CA VAL A 57 -7.29 7.66 -2.25
C VAL A 57 -7.78 8.79 -3.14
N ASN A 58 -7.78 10.02 -2.65
CA ASN A 58 -8.11 11.21 -3.44
C ASN A 58 -7.03 11.60 -4.48
N LYS A 59 -5.92 10.85 -4.57
CA LYS A 59 -4.83 11.03 -5.53
C LYS A 59 -4.55 9.74 -6.32
N PRO A 60 -5.50 9.28 -7.15
CA PRO A 60 -5.42 7.97 -7.81
C PRO A 60 -4.19 7.81 -8.71
N GLU A 61 -3.61 8.90 -9.20
CA GLU A 61 -2.38 8.92 -10.01
C GLU A 61 -1.12 8.51 -9.24
N VAL A 62 -1.13 8.62 -7.90
CA VAL A 62 0.04 8.27 -7.08
C VAL A 62 0.24 6.76 -7.06
N VAL A 63 -0.83 5.98 -6.95
CA VAL A 63 -0.78 4.50 -6.89
C VAL A 63 0.05 3.91 -8.04
N PRO A 64 -0.26 4.17 -9.33
CA PRO A 64 0.54 3.61 -10.43
C PRO A 64 1.95 4.17 -10.46
N SER A 65 2.19 5.40 -10.01
CA SER A 65 3.54 5.99 -10.00
C SER A 65 4.51 5.28 -9.05
N ILE A 66 4.02 4.77 -7.91
CA ILE A 66 4.86 4.14 -6.88
C ILE A 66 4.83 2.60 -6.93
N THR A 67 3.75 2.01 -7.44
CA THR A 67 3.55 0.54 -7.45
C THR A 67 3.87 -0.15 -8.78
N ARG A 68 3.88 0.58 -9.90
CA ARG A 68 4.10 -0.04 -11.22
C ARG A 68 5.54 -0.59 -11.32
N ARG A 69 5.65 -1.80 -11.86
CA ARG A 69 6.93 -2.46 -12.16
C ARG A 69 6.83 -3.09 -13.54
N GLN A 70 7.88 -2.95 -14.35
CA GLN A 70 7.90 -3.51 -15.71
C GLN A 70 7.80 -5.05 -15.70
N TRP A 71 8.45 -5.69 -14.72
CA TRP A 71 8.45 -7.14 -14.55
C TRP A 71 7.12 -7.69 -14.02
N ALA A 72 6.30 -6.87 -13.35
CA ALA A 72 4.98 -7.26 -12.83
C ALA A 72 3.88 -6.96 -13.87
N SER A 73 4.08 -7.41 -15.10
CA SER A 73 3.10 -7.28 -16.19
C SER A 73 2.40 -8.62 -16.41
N VAL A 74 1.08 -8.56 -16.56
CA VAL A 74 0.30 -9.70 -17.04
C VAL A 74 0.20 -9.55 -18.55
N ASN A 75 0.86 -10.44 -19.30
CA ASN A 75 0.61 -10.57 -20.73
C ASN A 75 -0.77 -11.20 -20.89
N VAL A 76 -1.76 -10.38 -21.23
CA VAL A 76 -3.10 -10.84 -21.62
C VAL A 76 -3.11 -11.07 -23.13
#